data_AF-A0A310SMC9-F1
#
_entry.id   AF-A0A310SMC9-F1
#
_cell.length_a   1.000
_cell.length_b   1.000
_cell.length_c   1.000
_cell.angle_alpha   90.00
_cell.angle_beta   90.00
_cell.angle_gamma   90.00
#
_symmetry.space_group_name_H-M   'P 1'
#
loop_
_entity.id
_entity.type
_entity.pdbx_description
1 polymer ?
#
loop_
_entity_poly.entity_id
_entity_poly.type
_entity_poly.pdbx_seq_one_letter_code
_entity_poly.pdbx_strand_id
1 'polypeptide(L)'
;MSRQDASDLLMGEKEGGVFLVRDSTSIHGDFVLCVREDSKVSHYIINKIQQGDQIRYRIGDQTFPDIPNLLAFYKLHYLDTTPLIRPAPKKIQRVIAKYDFEGNDPDDLPFRKGEILTIISKDEEQWWTARNSLGQTGSVPVPYVQKYEEDNHSVIENNSRPESGGCSTTNSNSVQVSASQMSYPEGGQGTTRRSNIQRTLPAFAKVKQARVPNAYDKTALKLEVGDVIKVTKTNINGQWEGELHGKVGHFPFTHVEFVDNETGEDNQEI
;
A
#
# COMPACT_ATOMS: atom_id res chain seq x y z
N MET A 1 14.54 10.21 -9.05
CA MET A 1 13.43 11.17 -8.74
C MET A 1 14.01 12.42 -8.11
N SER A 2 13.68 13.63 -8.62
CA SER A 2 14.20 14.88 -8.06
C SER A 2 13.45 15.33 -6.80
N ARG A 3 14.03 16.30 -6.07
CA ARG A 3 13.37 16.93 -4.90
C ARG A 3 12.04 17.58 -5.28
N GLN A 4 12.00 18.24 -6.45
CA GLN A 4 10.81 18.93 -6.93
C GLN A 4 9.71 17.93 -7.27
N ASP A 5 10.04 16.88 -8.04
CA ASP A 5 9.08 15.83 -8.43
C ASP A 5 8.44 15.15 -7.20
N ALA A 6 9.24 14.86 -6.18
CA ALA A 6 8.77 14.26 -4.94
C ALA A 6 7.82 15.21 -4.18
N SER A 7 8.12 16.50 -4.19
CA SER A 7 7.28 17.51 -3.53
C SER A 7 5.95 17.67 -4.27
N ASP A 8 5.97 17.75 -5.60
CA ASP A 8 4.77 17.88 -6.42
C ASP A 8 3.89 16.62 -6.36
N LEU A 9 4.49 15.42 -6.25
CA LEU A 9 3.77 14.17 -6.03
C LEU A 9 3.03 14.19 -4.69
N LEU A 10 3.73 14.52 -3.61
CA LEU A 10 3.19 14.47 -2.25
C LEU A 10 2.23 15.62 -1.95
N MET A 11 2.42 16.81 -2.55
CA MET A 11 1.48 17.93 -2.39
C MET A 11 0.11 17.65 -3.03
N GLY A 12 0.05 16.78 -4.04
CA GLY A 12 -1.21 16.34 -4.65
C GLY A 12 -2.05 15.43 -3.73
N GLU A 13 -1.45 14.88 -2.68
CA GLU A 13 -2.15 14.00 -1.74
C GLU A 13 -2.96 14.82 -0.72
N LYS A 14 -4.21 14.39 -0.51
CA LYS A 14 -5.14 15.02 0.43
C LYS A 14 -4.89 14.66 1.89
N GLU A 15 -4.16 13.56 2.14
CA GLU A 15 -3.88 13.04 3.47
C GLU A 15 -2.45 13.39 3.89
N GLY A 16 -2.29 13.88 5.12
CA GLY A 16 -0.99 13.98 5.78
C GLY A 16 -0.43 12.59 6.11
N GLY A 17 0.88 12.46 6.28
CA GLY A 17 1.57 11.20 6.57
C GLY A 17 1.81 10.30 5.36
N VAL A 18 1.47 10.73 4.13
CA VAL A 18 1.88 10.04 2.90
C VAL A 18 3.36 10.27 2.66
N PHE A 19 4.12 9.22 2.37
CA PHE A 19 5.58 9.32 2.27
C PHE A 19 6.19 8.56 1.10
N LEU A 20 7.38 8.95 0.69
CA LEU A 20 8.19 8.17 -0.25
C LEU A 20 9.66 8.26 0.14
N VAL A 21 10.43 7.24 -0.23
CA VAL A 21 11.89 7.25 -0.11
C VAL A 21 12.46 7.36 -1.52
N ARG A 22 13.38 8.29 -1.71
CA ARG A 22 14.13 8.49 -2.96
C ARG A 22 15.62 8.49 -2.69
N ASP A 23 16.40 8.26 -3.73
CA ASP A 23 17.85 8.47 -3.69
C ASP A 23 18.18 9.96 -3.48
N SER A 24 19.24 10.20 -2.71
CA SER A 24 19.78 11.54 -2.52
C SER A 24 20.46 12.00 -3.82
N THR A 25 20.05 13.17 -4.30
CA THR A 25 20.65 13.83 -5.47
C THR A 25 21.98 14.50 -5.14
N SER A 26 22.26 14.71 -3.85
CA SER A 26 23.44 15.44 -3.38
C SER A 26 24.58 14.52 -2.94
N ILE A 27 24.25 13.35 -2.40
CA ILE A 27 25.24 12.39 -1.88
C ILE A 27 24.86 11.01 -2.40
N HIS A 28 25.78 10.41 -3.17
CA HIS A 28 25.55 9.08 -3.72
C HIS A 28 25.56 8.02 -2.61
N GLY A 29 24.51 7.18 -2.57
CA GLY A 29 24.35 6.12 -1.57
C GLY A 29 23.55 6.53 -0.33
N ASP A 30 23.22 7.81 -0.17
CA ASP A 30 22.28 8.31 0.83
C ASP A 30 20.86 8.34 0.28
N PHE A 31 19.90 8.32 1.20
CA PHE A 31 18.47 8.35 0.88
C PHE A 31 17.81 9.61 1.44
N VAL A 32 16.66 9.97 0.89
CA VAL A 32 15.83 11.06 1.40
C VAL A 32 14.41 10.54 1.58
N LEU A 33 13.91 10.61 2.82
CA LEU A 33 12.52 10.38 3.15
C LEU A 33 11.73 11.67 2.96
N CYS A 34 10.80 11.65 2.01
CA CYS A 34 9.91 12.77 1.75
C CYS A 34 8.54 12.44 2.37
N VAL A 35 7.99 13.36 3.16
CA VAL A 35 6.73 13.15 3.90
C VAL A 35 5.81 14.33 3.66
N ARG A 36 4.54 14.05 3.33
CA ARG A 36 3.47 15.03 3.28
C ARG A 36 3.06 15.38 4.71
N GLU A 37 3.45 16.56 5.16
CA GLU A 37 2.95 17.17 6.40
C GLU A 37 1.71 18.03 6.08
N ASP A 38 1.07 18.67 7.05
CA ASP A 38 -0.21 19.37 6.86
C ASP A 38 -0.18 20.43 5.73
N SER A 39 0.84 21.29 5.73
CA SER A 39 0.93 22.42 4.77
C SER A 39 2.16 22.38 3.86
N LYS A 40 3.03 21.38 4.03
CA LYS A 40 4.31 21.29 3.31
C LYS A 40 4.71 19.85 3.08
N VAL A 41 5.74 19.66 2.26
CA VAL A 41 6.45 18.39 2.16
C VAL A 41 7.79 18.53 2.88
N SER A 42 7.99 17.72 3.91
CA SER A 42 9.25 17.66 4.65
C SER A 42 10.19 16.65 4.00
N HIS A 43 11.49 16.98 3.98
CA HIS A 43 12.55 16.16 3.38
C HIS A 43 13.57 15.83 4.46
N TYR A 44 13.64 14.57 4.85
CA TYR A 44 14.56 14.08 5.87
C TYR A 44 15.69 13.28 5.24
N ILE A 45 16.92 13.71 5.49
CA ILE A 45 18.11 13.04 4.98
C ILE A 45 18.36 11.78 5.81
N ILE A 46 18.51 10.66 5.11
CA ILE A 46 18.90 9.37 5.66
C ILE A 46 20.32 9.08 5.18
N ASN A 47 21.26 9.17 6.11
CA ASN A 47 22.67 8.91 5.84
C ASN A 47 22.94 7.42 5.99
N LYS A 48 23.65 6.83 5.03
CA LYS A 48 24.13 5.45 5.12
C LYS A 48 25.46 5.46 5.87
N ILE A 49 25.49 4.88 7.08
CA ILE A 49 26.68 4.80 7.92
C ILE A 49 27.20 3.37 7.90
N GLN A 50 28.49 3.21 7.63
CA GLN A 50 29.17 1.92 7.72
C GLN A 50 29.90 1.83 9.07
N GLN A 51 29.40 0.97 9.97
CA GLN A 51 29.96 0.77 11.29
C GLN A 51 30.55 -0.64 11.36
N GLY A 52 31.85 -0.76 11.02
CA GLY A 52 32.51 -2.04 10.81
C GLY A 52 31.96 -2.75 9.57
N ASP A 53 31.52 -4.00 9.73
CA ASP A 53 30.95 -4.82 8.65
C ASP A 53 29.44 -4.61 8.45
N GLN A 54 28.78 -3.83 9.30
CA GLN A 54 27.34 -3.58 9.22
C GLN A 54 27.03 -2.19 8.67
N ILE A 55 26.08 -2.15 7.74
CA ILE A 55 25.45 -0.92 7.25
C ILE A 55 24.32 -0.55 8.20
N ARG A 56 24.26 0.72 8.60
CA ARG A 56 23.13 1.32 9.32
C ARG A 56 22.65 2.59 8.61
N TYR A 57 21.46 3.02 8.95
CA TYR A 57 20.82 4.21 8.39
C TYR A 57 20.53 5.22 9.50
N ARG A 58 21.04 6.44 9.38
CA ARG A 58 20.83 7.52 10.35
C ARG A 58 19.95 8.62 9.78
N ILE A 59 18.92 8.98 10.53
CA ILE A 59 18.00 10.08 10.22
C ILE A 59 17.90 10.97 11.46
N GLY A 60 18.28 12.24 11.32
CA GLY A 60 18.45 13.14 12.47
C GLY A 60 19.48 12.58 13.46
N ASP A 61 19.03 12.37 14.69
CA ASP A 61 19.77 11.78 15.82
C ASP A 61 19.55 10.26 15.98
N GLN A 62 18.59 9.67 15.25
CA GLN A 62 18.24 8.26 15.37
C GLN A 62 18.97 7.38 14.35
N THR A 63 19.34 6.17 14.77
CA THR A 63 20.05 5.19 13.94
C THR A 63 19.29 3.86 13.89
N PHE A 64 19.16 3.32 12.69
CA PHE A 64 18.39 2.12 12.39
C PHE A 64 19.25 1.10 11.63
N PRO A 65 18.97 -0.21 11.76
CA PRO A 65 19.69 -1.25 11.02
C PRO A 65 19.35 -1.23 9.52
N ASP A 66 18.12 -0.88 9.16
CA ASP A 66 17.63 -0.88 7.78
C ASP A 66 16.54 0.19 7.56
N ILE A 67 16.28 0.51 6.29
CA ILE A 67 15.21 1.46 5.90
C ILE A 67 13.83 0.96 6.37
N PRO A 68 13.46 -0.32 6.25
CA PRO A 68 12.19 -0.82 6.77
C PRO A 68 11.96 -0.55 8.26
N ASN A 69 12.94 -0.78 9.13
CA ASN A 69 12.77 -0.51 10.57
C ASN A 69 12.70 0.99 10.88
N LEU A 70 13.46 1.81 10.15
CA LEU A 70 13.33 3.27 10.20
C LEU A 70 11.90 3.69 9.88
N LEU A 71 11.36 3.21 8.76
CA LEU A 71 9.97 3.53 8.37
C LEU A 71 8.96 3.00 9.39
N ALA A 72 9.14 1.79 9.89
CA ALA A 72 8.26 1.20 10.90
C ALA A 72 8.25 2.02 12.20
N PHE A 73 9.41 2.52 12.63
CA PHE A 73 9.52 3.39 13.80
C PHE A 73 8.71 4.68 13.62
N TYR A 74 8.88 5.37 12.49
CA TYR A 74 8.17 6.62 12.22
C TYR A 74 6.70 6.44 11.80
N LYS A 75 6.20 5.21 11.67
CA LYS A 75 4.75 4.96 11.64
C LYS A 75 4.07 5.21 12.98
N LEU A 76 4.84 5.16 14.07
CA LEU A 76 4.35 5.34 15.44
C LEU A 76 4.95 6.59 16.12
N HIS A 77 6.00 7.16 15.55
CA HIS A 77 6.68 8.35 16.06
C HIS A 77 6.54 9.51 15.07
N TYR A 78 6.27 10.70 15.59
CA TYR A 78 6.10 11.90 14.80
C TYR A 78 7.47 12.39 14.31
N LEU A 79 7.57 12.72 13.02
CA LEU A 79 8.75 13.35 12.45
C LEU A 79 8.73 14.86 12.66
N ASP A 80 7.64 15.51 12.27
CA ASP A 80 7.36 16.93 12.53
C ASP A 80 5.94 17.04 13.08
N THR A 81 4.93 17.02 12.20
CA THR A 81 3.52 17.18 12.58
C THR A 81 2.69 15.91 12.42
N THR A 82 3.15 14.96 11.61
CA THR A 82 2.42 13.72 11.30
C THR A 82 3.32 12.49 11.36
N PRO A 83 2.78 11.31 11.77
CA PRO A 83 3.46 10.04 11.61
C PRO A 83 3.34 9.52 10.16
N LEU A 84 4.16 8.54 9.80
CA LEU A 84 4.06 7.86 8.51
C LEU A 84 2.79 6.99 8.46
N ILE A 85 1.92 7.24 7.50
CA ILE A 85 0.65 6.51 7.34
C ILE A 85 0.79 5.48 6.23
N ARG A 86 1.14 5.92 5.02
CA ARG A 86 1.23 5.04 3.84
C ARG A 86 2.26 5.54 2.82
N PRO A 87 2.85 4.63 2.04
CA PRO A 87 3.70 5.04 0.93
C PRO A 87 2.87 5.77 -0.14
N ALA A 88 3.49 6.74 -0.80
CA ALA A 88 2.91 7.46 -1.91
C ALA A 88 2.69 6.51 -3.08
N PRO A 89 1.56 6.64 -3.80
CA PRO A 89 1.37 5.90 -5.02
C PRO A 89 2.48 6.29 -6.00
N LYS A 90 3.17 5.30 -6.56
CA LYS A 90 4.10 5.55 -7.66
C LYS A 90 3.25 6.13 -8.80
N LYS A 91 3.55 7.34 -9.28
CA LYS A 91 2.94 7.88 -10.51
C LYS A 91 3.37 6.96 -11.66
N ILE A 92 2.51 6.02 -12.00
CA ILE A 92 2.72 5.11 -13.12
C ILE A 92 2.44 5.93 -14.38
N GLN A 93 3.49 6.36 -15.08
CA GLN A 93 3.31 7.03 -16.37
C GLN A 93 3.15 5.98 -17.45
N ARG A 94 2.01 5.99 -18.14
CA ARG A 94 1.76 5.10 -19.27
C ARG A 94 2.16 5.81 -20.56
N VAL A 95 2.74 5.05 -21.49
CA VAL A 95 3.06 5.51 -22.84
C VAL A 95 2.52 4.50 -23.84
N ILE A 96 2.19 4.96 -25.04
CA ILE A 96 1.81 4.11 -26.17
C ILE A 96 2.94 4.09 -27.19
N ALA A 97 3.29 2.92 -27.67
CA ALA A 97 4.28 2.75 -28.73
C ALA A 97 3.75 3.28 -30.07
N LYS A 98 4.49 4.20 -30.70
CA LYS A 98 4.18 4.75 -32.04
C LYS A 98 4.64 3.82 -33.16
N TYR A 99 5.69 3.06 -32.91
CA TYR A 99 6.33 2.15 -33.85
C TYR A 99 6.60 0.82 -33.14
N ASP A 100 6.84 -0.21 -33.95
CA ASP A 100 7.41 -1.47 -33.53
C ASP A 100 8.90 -1.34 -33.21
N PHE A 101 9.35 -2.09 -32.21
CA PHE A 101 10.73 -2.14 -31.77
C PHE A 101 11.04 -3.58 -31.32
N GLU A 102 12.00 -4.20 -31.99
CA GLU A 102 12.35 -5.60 -31.76
C GLU A 102 13.44 -5.78 -30.68
N GLY A 103 14.10 -4.68 -30.28
CA GLY A 103 15.25 -4.69 -29.37
C GLY A 103 16.50 -5.24 -30.06
N ASN A 104 17.62 -4.52 -29.95
CA ASN A 104 18.91 -5.00 -30.45
C ASN A 104 19.78 -5.55 -29.32
N ASP A 105 19.60 -5.01 -28.11
CA ASP A 105 20.35 -5.38 -26.92
C ASP A 105 19.53 -6.28 -25.98
N PRO A 106 20.17 -7.13 -25.16
CA PRO A 106 19.46 -7.99 -24.21
C PRO A 106 18.72 -7.20 -23.11
N ASP A 107 19.09 -5.94 -22.90
CA ASP A 107 18.46 -5.02 -21.94
C ASP A 107 17.30 -4.23 -22.57
N ASP A 108 17.08 -4.35 -23.88
CA ASP A 108 15.99 -3.70 -24.59
C ASP A 108 14.65 -4.38 -24.33
N LEU A 109 13.59 -3.59 -24.23
CA LEU A 109 12.23 -4.11 -24.16
C LEU A 109 11.61 -4.10 -25.56
N PRO A 110 11.40 -5.26 -26.21
CA PRO A 110 10.66 -5.32 -27.47
C PRO A 110 9.18 -4.95 -27.25
N PHE A 111 8.62 -4.16 -28.15
CA PHE A 111 7.22 -3.74 -28.13
C PHE A 111 6.67 -3.53 -29.53
N ARG A 112 5.34 -3.61 -29.68
CA ARG A 112 4.66 -3.38 -30.96
C ARG A 112 3.99 -2.01 -31.00
N LYS A 113 3.85 -1.44 -32.20
CA LYS A 113 3.03 -0.23 -32.40
C LYS A 113 1.63 -0.41 -31.79
N GLY A 114 1.21 0.56 -30.99
CA GLY A 114 -0.06 0.57 -30.27
C GLY A 114 -0.01 -0.07 -28.88
N GLU A 115 1.11 -0.68 -28.48
CA GLU A 115 1.26 -1.31 -27.17
C GLU A 115 1.39 -0.26 -26.06
N ILE A 116 0.72 -0.50 -24.93
CA ILE A 116 0.79 0.39 -23.77
C ILE A 116 1.87 -0.10 -22.82
N LEU A 117 2.89 0.72 -22.64
CA LEU A 117 4.01 0.47 -21.77
C LEU A 117 3.92 1.35 -20.52
N THR A 118 4.39 0.81 -19.41
CA THR A 118 4.47 1.51 -18.14
C THR A 118 5.90 2.00 -17.93
N ILE A 119 6.13 3.31 -17.89
CA ILE A 119 7.45 3.87 -17.60
C ILE A 119 7.77 3.65 -16.12
N ILE A 120 8.88 2.97 -15.87
CA ILE A 120 9.44 2.72 -14.54
C ILE A 120 10.43 3.83 -14.17
N SER A 121 11.33 4.17 -15.10
CA SER A 121 12.39 5.17 -14.87
C SER A 121 12.72 5.99 -16.11
N LYS A 122 13.21 7.20 -15.88
CA LYS A 122 13.63 8.18 -16.89
C LYS A 122 15.01 8.72 -16.54
N ASP A 123 15.94 7.82 -16.24
CA ASP A 123 17.30 8.20 -15.84
C ASP A 123 18.06 8.82 -17.03
N GLU A 124 17.67 8.51 -18.27
CA GLU A 124 18.26 9.05 -19.50
C GLU A 124 17.25 9.84 -20.35
N GLU A 125 17.78 10.74 -21.19
CA GLU A 125 16.97 11.63 -22.03
C GLU A 125 16.42 10.94 -23.29
N GLN A 126 17.14 9.94 -23.80
CA GLN A 126 16.82 9.28 -25.08
C GLN A 126 16.27 7.86 -24.92
N TRP A 127 16.49 7.23 -23.75
CA TRP A 127 16.06 5.88 -23.44
C TRP A 127 15.41 5.84 -22.05
N TRP A 128 14.20 5.29 -21.97
CA TRP A 128 13.49 5.13 -20.69
C TRP A 128 13.35 3.67 -20.35
N THR A 129 13.38 3.34 -19.06
CA THR A 129 13.07 1.98 -18.61
C THR A 129 11.55 1.83 -18.52
N ALA A 130 11.00 0.88 -19.27
CA ALA A 130 9.56 0.61 -19.29
C ALA A 130 9.26 -0.84 -18.92
N ARG A 131 7.98 -1.12 -18.68
CA ARG A 131 7.42 -2.45 -18.44
C ARG A 131 6.25 -2.70 -19.38
N ASN A 132 6.24 -3.85 -20.05
CA ASN A 132 5.12 -4.25 -20.89
C ASN A 132 4.00 -4.93 -20.08
N SER A 133 2.88 -5.28 -20.73
CA SER A 133 1.75 -5.97 -20.09
C SER A 133 2.09 -7.39 -19.61
N LEU A 134 3.10 -8.03 -20.22
CA LEU A 134 3.64 -9.33 -19.81
C LEU A 134 4.53 -9.23 -18.56
N GLY A 135 4.79 -8.00 -18.10
CA GLY A 135 5.58 -7.72 -16.91
C GLY A 135 7.09 -7.70 -17.13
N GLN A 136 7.57 -7.85 -18.36
CA GLN A 136 8.98 -7.72 -18.74
C GLN A 136 9.39 -6.25 -18.69
N THR A 137 10.62 -6.00 -18.26
CA THR A 137 11.19 -4.66 -18.10
C THR A 137 12.43 -4.52 -18.94
N GLY A 138 12.61 -3.36 -19.57
CA GLY A 138 13.81 -3.04 -20.36
C GLY A 138 13.77 -1.62 -20.89
N SER A 139 14.79 -1.27 -21.67
CA SER A 139 14.98 0.05 -22.25
C SER A 139 14.13 0.25 -23.49
N VAL A 140 13.51 1.43 -23.61
CA VAL A 140 12.70 1.84 -24.75
C VAL A 140 13.11 3.22 -25.25
N PRO A 141 13.24 3.43 -26.57
CA PRO A 141 13.62 4.72 -27.12
C PRO A 141 12.47 5.73 -27.00
N VAL A 142 12.75 6.90 -26.42
CA VAL A 142 11.78 8.00 -26.24
C VAL A 142 11.06 8.42 -27.53
N PRO A 143 11.71 8.55 -28.71
CA PRO A 143 11.00 8.95 -29.93
C PRO A 143 9.96 7.91 -30.40
N TYR A 144 10.05 6.67 -29.93
CA TYR A 144 9.16 5.58 -30.32
C TYR A 144 7.93 5.48 -29.42
N VAL A 145 7.87 6.26 -28.34
CA VAL A 145 6.77 6.22 -27.38
C VAL A 145 6.10 7.60 -27.25
N GLN A 146 4.79 7.60 -27.05
CA GLN A 146 3.98 8.80 -26.81
C GLN A 146 3.37 8.71 -25.42
N LYS A 147 3.31 9.82 -24.67
CA LYS A 147 2.53 9.87 -23.43
C LYS A 147 1.09 9.44 -23.72
N TYR A 148 0.66 8.39 -23.02
CA TYR A 148 -0.72 7.95 -23.02
C TYR A 148 -1.40 8.64 -21.85
N GLU A 149 -1.95 9.82 -22.10
CA GLU A 149 -2.90 10.41 -21.18
C GLU A 149 -4.24 9.76 -21.52
N GLU A 150 -4.77 8.99 -20.57
CA GLU A 150 -6.14 8.53 -20.67
C GLU A 150 -6.97 9.80 -20.57
N ASP A 151 -7.42 10.31 -21.71
CA ASP A 151 -8.25 11.49 -21.81
C ASP A 151 -9.53 11.21 -21.01
N ASN A 152 -9.48 11.53 -19.72
CA ASN A 152 -10.64 11.69 -18.89
C ASN A 152 -11.31 12.99 -19.36
N HIS A 153 -11.85 12.97 -20.57
CA HIS A 153 -12.95 13.84 -20.93
C HIS A 153 -14.12 13.44 -20.01
N SER A 154 -14.14 13.99 -18.80
CA SER A 154 -15.41 14.37 -18.20
C SER A 154 -16.06 15.26 -19.25
N VAL A 155 -17.03 14.70 -19.98
CA VAL A 155 -17.82 15.41 -20.97
C VAL A 155 -18.41 16.63 -20.27
N ILE A 156 -17.84 17.79 -20.57
CA ILE A 156 -18.44 19.08 -20.30
C ILE A 156 -19.57 19.21 -21.31
N GLU A 157 -20.78 18.83 -20.93
CA GLU A 157 -21.98 19.34 -21.59
C GLU A 157 -22.54 20.50 -20.75
N ASN A 158 -22.07 21.70 -21.09
CA ASN A 158 -22.81 22.92 -20.84
C ASN A 158 -23.86 23.07 -21.96
N ASN A 159 -25.15 23.07 -21.65
CA ASN A 159 -25.94 24.29 -21.46
C ASN A 159 -27.46 24.06 -21.69
N SER A 160 -28.27 24.82 -20.94
CA SER A 160 -29.67 25.20 -21.23
C SER A 160 -30.81 24.31 -20.69
N ARG A 161 -31.36 24.75 -19.54
CA ARG A 161 -32.79 24.70 -19.16
C ARG A 161 -33.66 25.35 -20.27
N PRO A 162 -34.99 25.08 -20.41
CA PRO A 162 -35.96 25.13 -19.30
C PRO A 162 -37.13 24.10 -19.28
N GLU A 163 -37.68 24.02 -18.07
CA GLU A 163 -39.10 23.83 -17.68
C GLU A 163 -39.89 22.52 -17.88
N SER A 164 -40.46 22.11 -16.73
CA SER A 164 -41.82 21.59 -16.49
C SER A 164 -42.08 20.09 -16.40
N GLY A 165 -42.41 19.67 -15.17
CA GLY A 165 -43.49 18.72 -14.92
C GLY A 165 -43.10 17.40 -14.25
N GLY A 166 -43.67 17.12 -13.07
CA GLY A 166 -44.02 15.75 -12.68
C GLY A 166 -43.36 15.20 -11.41
N CYS A 167 -44.13 15.18 -10.33
CA CYS A 167 -43.92 14.47 -9.09
C CYS A 167 -44.21 12.95 -9.19
N SER A 168 -43.73 12.19 -8.17
CA SER A 168 -44.36 10.98 -7.57
C SER A 168 -43.71 9.60 -7.80
N THR A 169 -43.01 9.13 -6.74
CA THR A 169 -43.18 7.87 -5.95
C THR A 169 -43.06 6.44 -6.55
N THR A 170 -42.40 5.59 -5.72
CA THR A 170 -42.45 4.10 -5.59
C THR A 170 -41.80 3.29 -6.74
N ASN A 171 -41.19 2.13 -6.56
CA ASN A 171 -41.41 1.06 -5.59
C ASN A 171 -40.20 0.10 -5.53
N SER A 172 -40.10 -0.63 -4.43
CA SER A 172 -39.18 -1.71 -4.09
C SER A 172 -39.20 -2.91 -5.05
N ASN A 173 -38.08 -3.66 -5.16
CA ASN A 173 -38.04 -5.10 -4.81
C ASN A 173 -36.67 -5.77 -4.92
N SER A 174 -36.42 -6.62 -3.92
CA SER A 174 -35.32 -7.56 -3.66
C SER A 174 -35.49 -8.91 -4.36
N VAL A 175 -34.39 -9.60 -4.72
CA VAL A 175 -34.16 -11.09 -4.67
C VAL A 175 -32.62 -11.31 -4.80
N GLN A 176 -31.85 -11.84 -3.85
CA GLN A 176 -31.61 -13.23 -3.35
C GLN A 176 -31.06 -14.26 -4.36
N VAL A 177 -30.21 -15.19 -3.85
CA VAL A 177 -29.68 -16.50 -4.37
C VAL A 177 -28.14 -16.50 -4.31
N SER A 178 -27.44 -17.07 -3.31
CA SER A 178 -27.26 -18.46 -2.82
C SER A 178 -25.99 -19.14 -3.34
N ALA A 179 -25.32 -19.83 -2.42
CA ALA A 179 -24.00 -20.46 -2.51
C ALA A 179 -24.03 -21.92 -3.02
N SER A 180 -22.86 -22.43 -3.45
CA SER A 180 -22.58 -23.87 -3.52
C SER A 180 -21.09 -24.19 -3.35
N GLN A 181 -20.83 -25.26 -2.58
CA GLN A 181 -19.57 -25.80 -2.05
C GLN A 181 -18.82 -26.74 -3.03
N MET A 182 -17.52 -27.01 -2.81
CA MET A 182 -16.90 -28.34 -3.01
C MET A 182 -15.55 -28.49 -2.27
N SER A 183 -15.13 -29.74 -2.02
CA SER A 183 -14.29 -30.23 -0.91
C SER A 183 -13.17 -31.23 -1.32
N TYR A 184 -11.97 -31.14 -0.67
CA TYR A 184 -10.86 -32.09 -0.27
C TYR A 184 -10.42 -33.32 -1.14
N PRO A 185 -9.20 -33.95 -1.02
CA PRO A 185 -8.27 -34.05 0.15
C PRO A 185 -6.70 -34.10 -0.04
N GLU A 186 -6.07 -34.21 1.13
CA GLU A 186 -4.71 -34.41 1.74
C GLU A 186 -3.53 -35.24 1.15
N GLY A 187 -2.31 -34.86 1.61
CA GLY A 187 -1.11 -35.71 1.89
C GLY A 187 0.21 -35.29 1.17
N GLY A 188 1.39 -35.05 1.76
CA GLY A 188 1.91 -35.01 3.14
C GLY A 188 3.42 -34.64 3.16
N GLN A 189 3.81 -33.88 4.21
CA GLN A 189 5.11 -33.72 4.91
C GLN A 189 6.43 -33.30 4.22
N GLY A 190 6.96 -32.15 4.67
CA GLY A 190 8.36 -31.73 4.52
C GLY A 190 8.59 -30.36 5.20
N THR A 191 9.50 -30.32 6.15
CA THR A 191 9.83 -29.21 7.07
C THR A 191 10.27 -27.91 6.38
N THR A 192 10.14 -26.79 7.11
CA THR A 192 10.62 -25.41 6.81
C THR A 192 9.56 -24.44 6.28
N ARG A 193 9.40 -23.29 6.98
CA ARG A 193 8.81 -22.00 6.53
C ARG A 193 7.56 -22.08 5.63
N ARG A 194 6.40 -21.58 6.09
CA ARG A 194 5.45 -20.74 5.30
C ARG A 194 4.16 -20.40 6.06
N SER A 195 3.59 -19.26 5.67
CA SER A 195 2.17 -18.88 5.69
C SER A 195 1.45 -18.69 7.04
N ASN A 196 1.61 -17.50 7.64
CA ASN A 196 0.63 -16.91 8.55
C ASN A 196 -0.66 -16.42 7.82
N ILE A 197 -0.91 -16.94 6.61
CA ILE A 197 -2.02 -16.63 5.69
C ILE A 197 -3.06 -17.77 5.67
N GLN A 198 -2.86 -18.85 6.45
CA GLN A 198 -3.77 -20.00 6.48
C GLN A 198 -4.17 -20.35 7.92
N ARG A 199 -4.79 -19.42 8.66
CA ARG A 199 -5.58 -19.81 9.85
C ARG A 199 -7.06 -19.84 9.44
N THR A 200 -7.77 -20.88 9.85
CA THR A 200 -9.21 -21.03 9.62
C THR A 200 -9.95 -19.96 10.41
N LEU A 201 -10.68 -19.10 9.70
CA LEU A 201 -11.56 -18.13 10.31
C LEU A 201 -12.90 -18.80 10.65
N PRO A 202 -13.54 -18.49 11.79
CA PRO A 202 -13.11 -17.49 12.78
C PRO A 202 -12.00 -18.01 13.70
N ALA A 203 -10.99 -17.17 13.94
CA ALA A 203 -9.88 -17.48 14.85
C ALA A 203 -9.85 -16.46 16.00
N PHE A 204 -9.38 -16.86 17.18
CA PHE A 204 -9.27 -15.95 18.32
C PHE A 204 -7.88 -15.33 18.39
N ALA A 205 -7.83 -14.02 18.59
CA ALA A 205 -6.60 -13.28 18.75
C ALA A 205 -6.66 -12.40 19.99
N LYS A 206 -5.64 -12.50 20.84
CA LYS A 206 -5.49 -11.67 22.02
C LYS A 206 -4.86 -10.33 21.64
N VAL A 207 -5.45 -9.25 22.13
CA VAL A 207 -4.94 -7.90 21.96
C VAL A 207 -3.69 -7.75 22.81
N LYS A 208 -2.57 -7.49 22.15
CA LYS A 208 -1.31 -7.12 22.79
C LYS A 208 -1.11 -5.61 22.88
N GLN A 209 -1.83 -4.83 22.07
CA GLN A 209 -1.71 -3.38 22.03
C GLN A 209 -3.10 -2.70 22.01
N ALA A 210 -3.37 -1.91 23.05
CA ALA A 210 -4.61 -1.14 23.14
C ALA A 210 -4.66 -0.05 22.06
N ARG A 211 -5.86 0.19 21.54
CA ARG A 211 -6.15 1.26 20.58
C ARG A 211 -7.55 1.80 20.82
N VAL A 212 -7.66 3.11 20.95
CA VAL A 212 -8.94 3.80 20.95
C VAL A 212 -9.24 4.26 19.52
N PRO A 213 -10.39 3.87 18.92
CA PRO A 213 -10.79 4.33 17.61
C PRO A 213 -11.04 5.84 17.66
N ASN A 214 -10.77 6.51 16.54
CA ASN A 214 -11.01 7.94 16.42
C ASN A 214 -12.53 8.20 16.52
N ALA A 215 -12.96 9.29 17.17
CA ALA A 215 -14.37 9.56 17.46
C ALA A 215 -15.26 9.69 16.20
N TYR A 216 -14.65 9.88 15.02
CA TYR A 216 -15.32 9.96 13.72
C TYR A 216 -15.34 8.64 12.93
N ASP A 217 -14.61 7.60 13.37
CA ASP A 217 -14.56 6.29 12.72
C ASP A 217 -15.48 5.30 13.43
N LYS A 218 -16.72 5.17 12.93
CA LYS A 218 -17.73 4.25 13.47
C LYS A 218 -17.45 2.77 13.16
N THR A 219 -16.46 2.49 12.31
CA THR A 219 -16.13 1.15 11.80
C THR A 219 -14.89 0.55 12.46
N ALA A 220 -14.08 1.36 13.15
CA ALA A 220 -12.92 0.89 13.89
C ALA A 220 -13.28 0.33 15.28
N LEU A 221 -12.66 -0.79 15.61
CA LEU A 221 -12.92 -1.49 16.87
C LEU A 221 -11.98 -0.99 17.98
N LYS A 222 -12.52 -0.73 19.19
CA LYS A 222 -11.74 -0.40 20.38
C LYS A 222 -11.04 -1.66 20.89
N LEU A 223 -9.72 -1.59 21.01
CA LEU A 223 -8.87 -2.68 21.49
C LEU A 223 -8.35 -2.30 22.88
N GLU A 224 -8.47 -3.18 23.87
CA GLU A 224 -7.78 -3.04 25.17
C GLU A 224 -6.81 -4.20 25.36
N VAL A 225 -5.62 -3.94 25.92
CA VAL A 225 -4.60 -5.00 26.10
C VAL A 225 -5.18 -6.09 27.00
N GLY A 226 -5.15 -7.33 26.51
CA GLY A 226 -5.71 -8.49 27.20
C GLY A 226 -7.04 -8.98 26.65
N ASP A 227 -7.74 -8.19 25.84
CA ASP A 227 -9.01 -8.58 25.22
C ASP A 227 -8.81 -9.70 24.19
N VAL A 228 -9.80 -10.58 24.03
CA VAL A 228 -9.78 -11.66 23.03
C VAL A 228 -10.78 -11.35 21.93
N ILE A 229 -10.28 -11.14 20.72
CA ILE A 229 -11.05 -10.76 19.53
C ILE A 229 -11.26 -11.99 18.67
N LYS A 230 -12.50 -12.18 18.20
CA LYS A 230 -12.82 -13.17 17.18
C LYS A 230 -12.53 -12.59 15.81
N VAL A 231 -11.38 -12.91 15.25
CA VAL A 231 -10.99 -12.53 13.88
C VAL A 231 -11.89 -13.29 12.90
N THR A 232 -12.68 -12.56 12.12
CA THR A 232 -13.61 -13.12 11.12
C THR A 232 -13.07 -13.01 9.70
N LYS A 233 -12.15 -12.06 9.45
CA LYS A 233 -11.54 -11.86 8.13
C LYS A 233 -10.12 -11.31 8.22
N THR A 234 -9.22 -11.84 7.40
CA THR A 234 -7.82 -11.39 7.28
C THR A 234 -7.58 -10.84 5.89
N ASN A 235 -7.37 -9.52 5.76
CA ASN A 235 -7.00 -8.92 4.49
C ASN A 235 -5.47 -8.80 4.37
N ILE A 236 -4.94 -8.98 3.15
CA ILE A 236 -3.50 -8.89 2.83
C ILE A 236 -2.92 -7.47 2.99
N ASN A 237 -3.78 -6.46 3.08
CA ASN A 237 -3.42 -5.06 3.33
C ASN A 237 -3.08 -4.77 4.81
N GLY A 238 -3.20 -5.78 5.70
CA GLY A 238 -2.90 -5.64 7.13
C GLY A 238 -4.03 -5.08 8.00
N GLN A 239 -5.20 -4.80 7.42
CA GLN A 239 -6.44 -4.46 8.14
C GLN A 239 -7.30 -5.72 8.28
N TRP A 240 -7.37 -6.29 9.48
CA TRP A 240 -8.19 -7.45 9.78
C TRP A 240 -9.55 -7.01 10.30
N GLU A 241 -10.57 -7.83 10.07
CA GLU A 241 -11.92 -7.59 10.60
C GLU A 241 -12.22 -8.68 11.64
N GLY A 242 -12.90 -8.27 12.70
CA GLY A 242 -13.30 -9.19 13.74
C GLY A 242 -14.29 -8.56 14.71
N GLU A 243 -14.71 -9.38 15.66
CA GLU A 243 -15.76 -9.07 16.61
C GLU A 243 -15.19 -9.09 18.03
N LEU A 244 -15.49 -8.03 18.79
CA LEU A 244 -15.15 -7.91 20.21
C LEU A 244 -16.33 -7.28 20.95
N HIS A 245 -16.75 -7.90 22.06
CA HIS A 245 -17.86 -7.40 22.89
C HIS A 245 -19.14 -7.08 22.08
N GLY A 246 -19.46 -7.88 21.06
CA GLY A 246 -20.63 -7.71 20.19
C GLY A 246 -20.54 -6.57 19.17
N LYS A 247 -19.38 -5.90 19.07
CA LYS A 247 -19.09 -4.90 18.04
C LYS A 247 -18.18 -5.52 16.99
N VAL A 248 -18.53 -5.36 15.72
CA VAL A 248 -17.70 -5.77 14.58
C VAL A 248 -16.97 -4.54 14.06
N GLY A 249 -15.69 -4.68 13.75
CA GLY A 249 -14.93 -3.59 13.15
C GLY A 249 -13.56 -4.04 12.66
N HIS A 250 -12.87 -3.09 12.03
CA HIS A 250 -11.52 -3.32 11.53
C HIS A 250 -10.47 -2.97 12.57
N PHE A 251 -9.40 -3.77 12.60
CA PHE A 251 -8.22 -3.53 13.40
C PHE A 251 -6.95 -4.01 12.67
N PRO A 252 -5.82 -3.34 12.89
CA PRO A 252 -4.54 -3.76 12.32
C PRO A 252 -4.06 -5.07 12.97
N PHE A 253 -3.58 -6.00 12.15
CA PHE A 253 -3.05 -7.29 12.62
C PHE A 253 -1.88 -7.15 13.61
N THR A 254 -1.18 -6.01 13.57
CA THR A 254 -0.03 -5.73 14.43
C THR A 254 -0.39 -5.59 15.91
N HIS A 255 -1.65 -5.31 16.23
CA HIS A 255 -2.12 -5.07 17.61
C HIS A 255 -2.63 -6.34 18.29
N VAL A 256 -2.73 -7.44 17.55
CA VAL A 256 -3.26 -8.71 18.03
C VAL A 256 -2.27 -9.84 17.78
N GLU A 257 -2.34 -10.87 18.59
CA GLU A 257 -1.59 -12.11 18.43
C GLU A 257 -2.58 -13.26 18.51
N PHE A 258 -2.58 -14.15 17.53
CA PHE A 258 -3.47 -15.29 17.56
C PHE A 258 -3.14 -16.17 18.75
N VAL A 259 -4.17 -16.53 19.52
CA VAL A 259 -4.04 -17.49 20.61
C VAL A 259 -4.52 -18.82 20.05
N ASP A 260 -3.60 -19.77 19.93
CA ASP A 260 -3.96 -21.16 19.70
C ASP A 260 -4.62 -21.65 20.99
N ASN A 261 -5.90 -22.05 20.88
CA ASN A 261 -6.66 -22.56 22.02
C ASN A 261 -6.22 -24.00 22.30
N GLU A 262 -5.00 -24.17 22.81
CA GLU A 262 -4.46 -25.44 23.32
C GLU A 262 -4.29 -25.40 24.85
N THR A 263 -5.26 -24.85 25.57
CA THR A 263 -5.36 -25.05 27.02
C THR A 263 -6.78 -25.44 27.38
N GLY A 264 -7.09 -26.72 27.12
CA GLY A 264 -8.04 -27.45 27.95
C GLY A 264 -7.35 -27.73 29.30
N GLU A 265 -7.88 -27.11 30.34
CA GLU A 265 -8.02 -27.59 31.72
C GLU A 265 -7.00 -28.62 32.24
N ASP A 266 -6.17 -28.21 33.21
CA ASP A 266 -6.14 -28.87 34.51
C ASP A 266 -5.38 -27.99 35.51
N ASN A 267 -6.12 -27.26 36.35
CA ASN A 267 -5.71 -26.90 37.71
C ASN A 267 -6.91 -26.30 38.48
N GLN A 268 -7.81 -27.18 38.88
CA GLN A 268 -8.49 -27.18 40.19
C GLN A 268 -8.22 -28.59 40.75
N GLU A 269 -7.86 -28.82 42.00
CA GLU A 269 -8.56 -28.39 43.21
C GLU A 269 -7.70 -28.77 44.43
N ILE A 270 -7.69 -27.88 45.43
CA ILE A 270 -7.56 -28.08 46.90
C ILE A 270 -6.50 -29.08 47.43
#